data_AF-D2Z495-F1
#
_entry.id   AF-D2Z495-F1
#
_cell.length_a   1.000
_cell.length_b   1.000
_cell.length_c   1.000
_cell.angle_alpha   90.00
_cell.angle_beta   90.00
_cell.angle_gamma   90.00
#
_symmetry.space_group_name_H-M   'P 1'
#
loop_
_entity.id
_entity.type
_entity.pdbx_description
1 polymer ?
#
loop_
_entity_poly.entity_id
_entity_poly.type
_entity_poly.pdbx_seq_one_letter_code
_entity_poly.pdbx_strand_id
1 'polypeptide(L)'
;MACSADRRIKALAGLIQLVSTEEVTGIKALEGKVTEPDWVELVEALKGTPEKLPVQAPRGLTEAERLVFLKEKVKEILSPCGGWSGVVKAVEGFKKRCPDKWSAFRRYCWVKNSPARSLTVTELADELFMDRSTLPRLSRRVCEMVAHEAVAGEPY
;
A
#
# COMPACT_ATOMS: atom_id res chain seq x y z
N MET A 1 10.81 1.96 -25.50
CA MET A 1 10.51 3.05 -24.53
C MET A 1 9.53 2.61 -23.43
N ALA A 2 9.75 1.46 -22.79
CA ALA A 2 8.84 0.91 -21.75
C ALA A 2 9.27 1.23 -20.29
N CYS A 3 10.30 2.06 -20.09
CA CYS A 3 11.05 2.09 -18.81
C CYS A 3 10.53 3.08 -17.76
N SER A 4 9.80 4.14 -18.13
CA SER A 4 9.46 5.25 -17.20
C SER A 4 8.06 5.13 -16.57
N ALA A 5 7.06 4.66 -17.32
CA ALA A 5 5.71 4.44 -16.78
C ALA A 5 5.71 3.31 -15.73
N ASP A 6 6.35 2.19 -16.04
CA ASP A 6 6.50 1.05 -15.12
C ASP A 6 7.19 1.44 -13.81
N ARG A 7 8.21 2.30 -13.87
CA ARG A 7 8.92 2.76 -12.67
C ARG A 7 8.00 3.61 -11.79
N ARG A 8 7.20 4.49 -12.38
CA ARG A 8 6.25 5.36 -11.66
C ARG A 8 5.15 4.55 -11.00
N ILE A 9 4.56 3.61 -11.73
CA ILE A 9 3.51 2.72 -11.21
C ILE A 9 4.05 1.88 -10.06
N LYS A 10 5.24 1.28 -10.20
CA LYS A 10 5.87 0.50 -9.12
C LYS A 10 6.15 1.34 -7.88
N ALA A 11 6.63 2.58 -8.06
CA ALA A 11 6.88 3.48 -6.95
C ALA A 11 5.59 3.89 -6.23
N LEU A 12 4.54 4.21 -6.97
CA LEU A 12 3.24 4.55 -6.40
C LEU A 12 2.57 3.35 -5.72
N ALA A 13 2.65 2.16 -6.32
CA ALA A 13 2.16 0.92 -5.72
C ALA A 13 2.90 0.62 -4.39
N GLY A 14 4.21 0.82 -4.36
CA GLY A 14 5.01 0.70 -3.13
C GLY A 14 4.57 1.71 -2.07
N LEU A 15 4.30 2.96 -2.45
CA LEU A 15 3.81 3.99 -1.54
C LEU A 15 2.42 3.63 -0.97
N ILE A 16 1.49 3.19 -1.82
CA ILE A 16 0.15 2.74 -1.40
C ILE A 16 0.26 1.56 -0.43
N GLN A 17 1.13 0.60 -0.75
CA GLN A 17 1.36 -0.56 0.10
C GLN A 17 1.88 -0.12 1.47
N LEU A 18 2.92 0.72 1.51
CA LEU A 18 3.51 1.25 2.73
C LEU A 18 2.48 1.96 3.61
N VAL A 19 1.69 2.87 3.03
CA VAL A 19 0.62 3.55 3.76
C VAL A 19 -0.38 2.52 4.29
N SER A 20 -0.80 1.56 3.47
CA SER A 20 -1.81 0.59 3.89
C SER A 20 -1.37 -0.35 5.02
N THR A 21 -0.07 -0.69 5.12
CA THR A 21 0.45 -1.70 6.07
C THR A 21 1.24 -1.14 7.24
N GLU A 22 1.75 0.08 7.14
CA GLU A 22 2.58 0.66 8.20
C GLU A 22 1.84 1.78 8.95
N GLU A 23 0.85 2.41 8.33
CA GLU A 23 0.08 3.49 8.94
C GLU A 23 -1.24 2.95 9.53
N VAL A 24 -1.48 3.18 10.82
CA VAL A 24 -2.70 2.72 11.52
C VAL A 24 -3.96 3.25 10.84
N THR A 25 -3.89 4.49 10.36
CA THR A 25 -4.99 5.14 9.64
C THR A 25 -4.90 5.00 8.13
N GLY A 26 -3.91 4.27 7.60
CA GLY A 26 -3.56 4.26 6.19
C GLY A 26 -4.68 3.84 5.25
N ILE A 27 -5.43 2.78 5.61
CA ILE A 27 -6.64 2.39 4.85
C ILE A 27 -7.69 3.50 4.86
N LYS A 28 -7.91 4.17 6.00
CA LYS A 28 -8.87 5.29 6.07
C LYS A 28 -8.39 6.46 5.22
N ALA A 29 -7.09 6.72 5.17
CA ALA A 29 -6.49 7.77 4.37
C ALA A 29 -6.66 7.48 2.87
N LEU A 30 -6.40 6.23 2.45
CA LEU A 30 -6.60 5.78 1.08
C LEU A 30 -8.07 5.84 0.66
N GLU A 31 -8.99 5.60 1.58
CA GLU A 31 -10.44 5.74 1.37
C GLU A 31 -10.92 7.21 1.43
N GLY A 32 -10.03 8.19 1.64
CA GLY A 32 -10.37 9.60 1.76
C GLY A 32 -11.18 9.97 3.01
N LYS A 33 -11.23 9.08 4.01
CA LYS A 33 -11.96 9.27 5.27
C LYS A 33 -11.18 10.07 6.31
N VAL A 34 -9.86 10.13 6.14
CA VAL A 34 -8.96 11.00 6.91
C VAL A 34 -8.02 11.71 5.93
N THR A 35 -7.30 12.70 6.43
CA THR A 35 -6.34 13.49 5.65
C THR A 35 -5.17 12.64 5.15
N GLU A 36 -4.43 13.19 4.20
CA GLU A 36 -3.15 12.63 3.73
C GLU A 36 -2.25 12.30 4.94
N PRO A 37 -1.56 11.14 4.94
CA PRO A 37 -0.64 10.78 6.03
C PRO A 37 0.45 11.83 6.21
N ASP A 38 0.91 12.04 7.45
CA ASP A 38 2.13 12.80 7.67
C ASP A 38 3.33 11.96 7.23
N TRP A 39 3.86 12.29 6.06
CA TRP A 39 5.01 11.61 5.49
C TRP A 39 6.27 11.72 6.35
N VAL A 40 6.39 12.73 7.21
CA VAL A 40 7.52 12.85 8.13
C VAL A 40 7.37 11.81 9.24
N GLU A 41 6.23 11.76 9.92
CA GLU A 41 5.96 10.78 10.98
C GLU A 41 6.04 9.34 10.44
N LEU A 42 5.46 9.06 9.26
CA LEU A 42 5.53 7.74 8.64
C LEU A 42 6.98 7.31 8.37
N VAL A 43 7.81 8.23 7.85
CA VAL A 43 9.23 7.95 7.60
C VAL A 43 10.01 7.80 8.90
N GLU A 44 9.73 8.60 9.92
CA GLU A 44 10.36 8.49 11.24
C GLU A 44 10.00 7.19 11.94
N ALA A 45 8.74 6.73 11.85
CA ALA A 45 8.31 5.44 12.37
C ALA A 45 9.08 4.28 11.71
N LEU A 46 9.32 4.36 10.40
CA LEU A 46 10.12 3.38 9.66
C LEU A 46 11.60 3.41 10.08
N LYS A 47 12.18 4.59 10.37
CA LYS A 47 13.56 4.72 10.88
C LYS A 47 13.69 4.27 12.34
N GLY A 48 12.68 4.54 13.14
CA GLY A 48 12.63 4.24 14.57
C GLY A 48 12.32 2.79 14.88
N THR A 49 12.00 1.97 13.87
CA THR A 49 11.82 0.53 14.03
C THR A 49 13.19 -0.10 14.28
N PRO A 50 13.51 -0.56 15.51
CA PRO A 50 14.80 -1.15 15.79
C PRO A 50 14.96 -2.43 14.95
N GLU A 51 16.19 -2.78 14.60
CA GLU A 51 16.65 -3.97 13.86
C GLU A 51 16.22 -5.33 14.47
N LYS A 52 15.19 -5.37 15.33
CA LYS A 52 14.75 -6.50 16.15
C LYS A 52 13.36 -7.05 15.80
N LEU A 53 12.73 -6.61 14.72
CA LEU A 53 11.77 -7.50 14.06
C LEU A 53 12.60 -8.47 13.22
N PRO A 54 12.39 -9.80 13.30
CA PRO A 54 13.02 -10.76 12.40
C PRO A 54 12.41 -10.62 11.00
N VAL A 55 12.58 -9.44 10.40
CA VAL A 55 12.47 -9.22 8.97
C VAL A 55 13.80 -9.68 8.39
N GLN A 56 14.07 -10.98 8.51
CA GLN A 56 14.74 -11.68 7.44
C GLN A 56 13.77 -11.71 6.24
N ALA A 57 13.54 -10.54 5.64
CA ALA A 57 13.46 -10.54 4.20
C ALA A 57 14.87 -10.93 3.73
N PRO A 58 15.05 -11.95 2.89
CA PRO A 58 16.38 -12.37 2.42
C PRO A 58 17.14 -11.31 1.61
N ARG A 59 16.61 -10.08 1.51
CA ARG A 59 17.22 -8.89 0.90
C ARG A 59 16.69 -7.70 1.70
N GLY A 60 17.59 -6.85 2.23
CA GLY A 60 17.21 -5.64 2.96
C GLY A 60 16.31 -4.69 2.16
N LEU A 61 15.86 -3.60 2.79
CA LEU A 61 14.97 -2.58 2.23
C LEU A 61 15.15 -2.43 0.71
N THR A 62 14.11 -2.80 -0.03
CA THR A 62 14.01 -2.70 -1.48
C THR A 62 14.30 -1.27 -1.93
N GLU A 63 14.78 -1.11 -3.15
CA GLU A 63 15.08 0.22 -3.72
C GLU A 63 13.84 1.14 -3.69
N ALA A 64 12.63 0.58 -3.80
CA ALA A 64 11.37 1.31 -3.64
C ALA A 64 11.19 1.83 -2.20
N GLU A 65 11.45 1.01 -1.19
CA GLU A 65 11.42 1.42 0.22
C GLU A 65 12.48 2.50 0.49
N ARG A 66 13.68 2.39 -0.08
CA ARG A 66 14.74 3.42 -0.01
C ARG A 66 14.39 4.73 -0.71
N LEU A 67 13.66 4.67 -1.82
CA LEU A 67 13.24 5.85 -2.58
C LEU A 67 12.13 6.63 -1.87
N VAL A 68 11.34 6.01 -0.98
CA VAL A 68 10.33 6.73 -0.18
C VAL A 68 10.95 7.53 0.98
N PHE A 69 12.18 7.23 1.42
CA PHE A 69 12.83 7.85 2.59
C PHE A 69 13.18 9.35 2.48
N LEU A 70 12.90 10.01 1.36
CA LEU A 70 13.06 11.46 1.21
C LEU A 70 11.69 12.05 0.88
N LYS A 71 11.18 12.94 1.75
CA LYS A 71 9.90 13.67 1.58
C LYS A 71 9.74 14.29 0.17
N GLU A 72 10.85 14.72 -0.43
CA GLU A 72 10.93 15.22 -1.80
C GLU A 72 10.48 14.18 -2.84
N LYS A 73 10.83 12.90 -2.64
CA LYS A 73 10.45 11.80 -3.52
C LYS A 73 8.98 11.40 -3.38
N VAL A 74 8.35 11.60 -2.23
CA VAL A 74 6.89 11.33 -2.11
C VAL A 74 6.10 12.27 -3.01
N LYS A 75 6.43 13.57 -3.00
CA LYS A 75 5.81 14.54 -3.91
C LYS A 75 6.05 14.18 -5.38
N GLU A 76 7.27 13.75 -5.72
CA GLU A 76 7.59 13.27 -7.08
C GLU A 76 6.79 12.02 -7.46
N ILE A 77 6.61 11.06 -6.55
CA ILE A 77 5.84 9.83 -6.77
C ILE A 77 4.35 10.13 -6.98
N LEU A 78 3.80 11.09 -6.23
CA LEU A 78 2.40 11.51 -6.33
C LEU A 78 2.13 12.49 -7.47
N SER A 79 3.16 13.17 -7.99
CA SER A 79 3.02 14.15 -9.08
C SER A 79 2.29 13.61 -10.32
N PRO A 80 2.52 12.38 -10.81
CA PRO A 80 1.91 11.89 -12.04
C PRO A 80 0.41 11.62 -11.91
N CYS A 81 -0.09 11.41 -10.68
CA CYS A 81 -1.50 11.22 -10.42
C CYS A 81 -2.21 12.48 -9.90
N GLY A 82 -1.55 13.64 -9.90
CA GLY A 82 -2.15 14.88 -9.37
C GLY A 82 -2.21 14.95 -7.85
N GLY A 83 -1.24 14.31 -7.17
CA GLY A 83 -1.14 14.31 -5.71
C GLY A 83 -1.93 13.19 -5.04
N TRP A 84 -2.03 13.26 -3.70
CA TRP A 84 -2.78 12.30 -2.89
C TRP A 84 -4.25 12.16 -3.31
N SER A 85 -4.88 13.27 -3.72
CA SER A 85 -6.27 13.27 -4.18
C SER A 85 -6.51 12.36 -5.38
N GLY A 86 -5.51 12.18 -6.26
CA GLY A 86 -5.58 11.25 -7.38
C GLY A 86 -5.55 9.79 -6.94
N VAL A 87 -4.75 9.48 -5.92
CA VAL A 87 -4.72 8.15 -5.30
C VAL A 87 -6.08 7.81 -4.69
N VAL A 88 -6.65 8.74 -3.90
CA VAL A 88 -7.97 8.54 -3.30
C VAL A 88 -9.06 8.32 -4.36
N LYS A 89 -9.02 9.09 -5.46
CA LYS A 89 -9.95 8.89 -6.60
C LYS A 89 -9.78 7.51 -7.25
N ALA A 90 -8.54 7.08 -7.47
CA ALA A 90 -8.25 5.75 -8.03
C ALA A 90 -8.71 4.62 -7.09
N VAL A 91 -8.50 4.76 -5.78
CA VAL A 91 -9.02 3.82 -4.78
C VAL A 91 -10.55 3.74 -4.85
N GLU A 92 -11.24 4.87 -4.97
CA GLU A 92 -12.69 4.90 -5.09
C GLU A 92 -13.18 4.25 -6.39
N GLY A 93 -12.48 4.46 -7.51
CA GLY A 93 -12.75 3.78 -8.77
C GLY A 93 -12.55 2.27 -8.66
N PHE A 94 -11.41 1.82 -8.11
CA PHE A 94 -11.11 0.42 -7.87
C PHE A 94 -12.17 -0.24 -6.96
N LYS A 95 -12.56 0.41 -5.86
CA LYS A 95 -13.59 -0.09 -4.93
C LYS A 95 -14.91 -0.37 -5.62
N LYS A 96 -15.33 0.49 -6.54
CA LYS A 96 -16.58 0.32 -7.29
C LYS A 96 -16.50 -0.86 -8.25
N ARG A 97 -15.35 -1.13 -8.85
CA ARG A 97 -15.16 -2.23 -9.82
C ARG A 97 -14.83 -3.58 -9.19
N CYS A 98 -14.07 -3.57 -8.09
CA CYS A 98 -13.52 -4.75 -7.44
C CYS A 98 -13.79 -4.73 -5.92
N PRO A 99 -15.06 -4.65 -5.48
CA PRO A 99 -15.40 -4.49 -4.07
C PRO A 99 -14.89 -5.64 -3.20
N ASP A 100 -14.94 -6.89 -3.69
CA ASP A 100 -14.50 -8.07 -2.93
C ASP A 100 -12.99 -8.07 -2.71
N LYS A 101 -12.23 -7.73 -3.76
CA LYS A 101 -10.76 -7.62 -3.66
C LYS A 101 -10.35 -6.50 -2.71
N TRP A 102 -11.05 -5.36 -2.76
CA TRP A 102 -10.82 -4.27 -1.82
C TRP A 102 -11.15 -4.68 -0.38
N SER A 103 -12.27 -5.37 -0.16
CA SER A 103 -12.67 -5.87 1.15
C SER A 103 -11.62 -6.81 1.73
N ALA A 104 -11.17 -7.80 0.95
CA ALA A 104 -10.12 -8.73 1.36
C ALA A 104 -8.78 -8.01 1.65
N PHE A 105 -8.39 -7.06 0.80
CA PHE A 105 -7.20 -6.22 1.03
C PHE A 105 -7.30 -5.41 2.33
N ARG A 106 -8.43 -4.73 2.56
CA ARG A 106 -8.67 -3.95 3.78
C ARG A 106 -8.59 -4.82 5.03
N ARG A 107 -9.18 -6.02 5.00
CA ARG A 107 -9.11 -6.97 6.12
C ARG A 107 -7.67 -7.43 6.37
N TYR A 108 -6.92 -7.70 5.30
CA TYR A 108 -5.51 -8.08 5.40
C TYR A 108 -4.64 -6.99 6.02
N CYS A 109 -4.76 -5.74 5.55
CA CYS A 109 -4.05 -4.60 6.14
C CYS A 109 -4.44 -4.39 7.61
N TRP A 110 -5.71 -4.54 7.93
CA TRP A 110 -6.18 -4.40 9.30
C TRP A 110 -5.57 -5.45 10.26
N VAL A 111 -5.49 -6.72 9.83
CA VAL A 111 -4.81 -7.79 10.58
C VAL A 111 -3.33 -7.49 10.76
N LYS A 112 -2.66 -6.94 9.74
CA LYS A 112 -1.24 -6.55 9.82
C LYS A 112 -0.99 -5.41 10.82
N ASN A 113 -1.87 -4.41 10.85
CA ASN A 113 -1.68 -3.20 11.67
C ASN A 113 -2.21 -3.36 13.11
N SER A 114 -2.85 -4.49 13.44
CA SER A 114 -3.44 -4.74 14.76
C SER A 114 -2.95 -6.07 15.35
N PRO A 115 -1.66 -6.19 15.71
CA PRO A 115 -1.10 -7.43 16.28
C PRO A 115 -1.69 -7.81 17.65
N ALA A 116 -2.43 -6.90 18.31
CA ALA A 116 -3.09 -7.15 19.58
C ALA A 116 -4.45 -7.90 19.46
N ARG A 117 -4.92 -8.21 18.24
CA ARG A 117 -6.19 -8.93 18.01
C ARG A 117 -5.97 -10.40 17.66
N SER A 118 -6.96 -11.21 18.02
CA SER A 118 -7.00 -12.66 17.89
C SER A 118 -7.04 -13.20 16.47
N LEU A 119 -7.19 -12.36 15.43
CA LEU A 119 -7.27 -12.81 14.04
C LEU A 119 -5.90 -12.69 13.37
N THR A 120 -5.29 -13.83 13.08
CA THR A 120 -4.03 -13.98 12.35
C THR A 120 -4.26 -13.93 10.83
N VAL A 121 -3.18 -13.73 10.07
CA VAL A 121 -3.22 -13.81 8.59
C VAL A 121 -3.68 -15.20 8.12
N THR A 122 -3.36 -16.24 8.89
CA THR A 122 -3.80 -17.60 8.65
C THR A 122 -5.32 -17.72 8.75
N GLU A 123 -5.89 -17.28 9.87
CA GLU A 123 -7.34 -17.38 10.09
C GLU A 123 -8.11 -16.51 9.09
N LEU A 124 -7.57 -15.35 8.73
CA LEU A 124 -8.15 -14.52 7.66
C LEU A 124 -8.15 -15.24 6.30
N ALA A 125 -7.08 -15.99 5.99
CA ALA A 125 -6.99 -16.74 4.74
C ALA A 125 -8.04 -17.86 4.70
N ASP A 126 -8.21 -18.56 5.82
CA ASP A 126 -9.21 -19.61 5.98
C ASP A 126 -10.65 -19.04 5.86
N GLU A 127 -10.94 -17.90 6.50
CA GLU A 127 -12.24 -17.21 6.40
C GLU A 127 -12.57 -16.71 4.99
N LEU A 128 -11.55 -16.37 4.20
CA LEU A 128 -11.70 -15.92 2.81
C LEU A 128 -11.65 -17.07 1.81
N PHE A 129 -11.48 -18.32 2.27
CA PHE A 129 -11.28 -19.50 1.42
C PHE A 129 -10.11 -19.32 0.44
N MET A 130 -9.01 -18.72 0.91
CA MET A 130 -7.81 -18.44 0.12
C MET A 130 -6.57 -19.07 0.74
N ASP A 131 -5.59 -19.43 -0.09
CA ASP A 131 -4.30 -19.83 0.42
C ASP A 131 -3.61 -18.67 1.18
N ARG A 132 -2.87 -18.98 2.24
CA ARG A 132 -2.08 -17.98 3.00
C ARG A 132 -1.14 -17.17 2.11
N SER A 133 -0.62 -17.77 1.03
CA SER A 133 0.25 -17.11 0.06
C SER A 133 -0.49 -16.13 -0.86
N THR A 134 -1.81 -16.27 -0.97
CA THR A 134 -2.68 -15.46 -1.83
C THR A 134 -2.93 -14.08 -1.25
N LEU A 135 -3.01 -13.92 0.08
CA LEU A 135 -3.25 -12.62 0.71
C LEU A 135 -2.13 -11.58 0.45
N PRO A 136 -0.83 -11.90 0.63
CA PRO A 136 0.24 -10.98 0.27
C PRO A 136 0.30 -10.67 -1.24
N ARG A 137 -0.02 -11.65 -2.10
CA ARG A 137 -0.07 -11.46 -3.56
C ARG A 137 -1.24 -10.56 -3.96
N LEU A 138 -2.40 -10.75 -3.34
CA LEU A 138 -3.58 -9.91 -3.51
C LEU A 138 -3.26 -8.47 -3.10
N SER A 139 -2.63 -8.28 -1.94
CA SER A 139 -2.22 -6.97 -1.45
C SER A 139 -1.34 -6.22 -2.45
N ARG A 140 -0.27 -6.87 -2.95
CA ARG A 140 0.59 -6.30 -3.99
C ARG A 140 -0.21 -5.94 -5.24
N ARG A 141 -1.04 -6.87 -5.72
CA ARG A 141 -1.81 -6.68 -6.97
C ARG A 141 -2.85 -5.56 -6.85
N VAL A 142 -3.50 -5.41 -5.69
CA VAL A 142 -4.43 -4.29 -5.44
C VAL A 142 -3.67 -2.96 -5.50
N CYS A 143 -2.50 -2.86 -4.86
CA CYS A 143 -1.69 -1.64 -4.90
C CYS A 143 -1.23 -1.30 -6.32
N GLU A 144 -0.81 -2.30 -7.10
CA GLU A 144 -0.43 -2.14 -8.51
C GLU A 144 -1.61 -1.69 -9.38
N MET A 145 -2.80 -2.30 -9.23
CA MET A 145 -3.99 -1.93 -10.00
C MET A 145 -4.45 -0.50 -9.68
N VAL A 146 -4.44 -0.10 -8.40
CA VAL A 146 -4.76 1.27 -8.00
C VAL A 146 -3.73 2.25 -8.55
N ALA A 147 -2.43 1.91 -8.50
CA ALA A 147 -1.38 2.76 -9.06
C ALA A 147 -1.49 2.91 -10.58
N HIS A 148 -1.85 1.84 -11.29
CA HIS A 148 -2.15 1.88 -12.72
C HIS A 148 -3.31 2.84 -13.01
N GLU A 149 -4.42 2.70 -12.30
CA GLU A 149 -5.57 3.60 -12.48
C GLU A 149 -5.23 5.06 -12.17
N ALA A 150 -4.45 5.31 -11.11
CA ALA A 150 -4.04 6.65 -10.72
C ALA A 150 -3.12 7.34 -11.75
N VAL A 151 -2.23 6.58 -12.40
CA VAL A 151 -1.22 7.13 -13.33
C VAL A 151 -1.70 7.14 -14.78
N ALA A 152 -2.40 6.09 -15.21
CA ALA A 152 -2.88 5.95 -16.58
C ALA A 152 -4.25 6.62 -16.79
N GLY A 153 -5.03 6.83 -15.72
CA GLY A 153 -6.42 7.27 -15.83
C GLY A 153 -7.34 6.21 -16.45
N GLU A 154 -6.83 5.02 -16.71
CA GLU A 154 -7.53 3.90 -17.32
C GLU A 154 -7.86 2.85 -16.24
N PRO A 155 -9.10 2.33 -16.21
CA PRO A 155 -9.41 1.19 -15.35
C PRO A 155 -8.63 -0.04 -15.82
N TYR A 156 -7.86 -0.63 -14.90
CA TYR A 156 -7.25 -1.96 -15.08
C TYR A 156 -8.31 -3.05 -15.20
#